data_AF-A0A1F6QFM4-F1
#
_entry.id   AF-A0A1F6QFM4-F1
#
_cell.length_a   1.000
_cell.length_b   1.000
_cell.length_c   1.000
_cell.angle_alpha   90.00
_cell.angle_beta   90.00
_cell.angle_gamma   90.00
#
_symmetry.space_group_name_H-M   'P 1'
#
loop_
_entity.id
_entity.type
_entity.pdbx_description
1 polymer ?
#
loop_
_entity_poly.entity_id
_entity_poly.type
_entity_poly.pdbx_seq_one_letter_code
_entity_poly.pdbx_strand_id
1 'polypeptide(L)' 'MKHLGRRPHVRGSAMNPNDHPHGGGEGKCPIGHPGPLSPTGVPALGYKTRNKKKHTEKYIISRKKK' A
#
# COMPACT_ATOMS: atom_id res chain seq x y z
N MET A 1 -4.12 21.17 -6.57
CA MET A 1 -4.79 19.85 -6.70
C MET A 1 -6.31 19.89 -6.56
N LYS A 2 -6.90 20.79 -5.74
CA LYS A 2 -8.37 20.86 -5.56
C LYS A 2 -9.13 21.05 -6.89
N HIS A 3 -8.60 21.83 -7.84
CA HIS A 3 -9.20 22.01 -9.16
C HIS A 3 -8.95 20.84 -10.14
N LEU A 4 -8.12 19.85 -9.76
CA LEU A 4 -7.81 18.64 -10.54
C LEU A 4 -8.61 17.41 -10.07
N GLY A 5 -9.63 17.60 -9.22
CA GLY A 5 -10.48 16.51 -8.70
C GLY A 5 -9.82 15.61 -7.64
N ARG A 6 -8.64 15.97 -7.11
CA ARG A 6 -7.93 15.18 -6.08
C ARG A 6 -8.33 15.63 -4.67
N ARG A 7 -8.80 14.67 -3.87
CA ARG A 7 -9.16 14.86 -2.44
C ARG A 7 -7.95 14.57 -1.53
N PRO A 8 -7.90 15.15 -0.32
CA PRO A 8 -6.87 14.81 0.65
C PRO A 8 -6.97 13.34 1.08
N HIS A 9 -5.82 12.71 1.35
CA HIS A 9 -5.71 11.38 1.93
C HIS A 9 -5.02 11.46 3.30
N VAL A 10 -5.53 10.71 4.27
CA VAL A 10 -5.00 10.62 5.64
C VAL A 10 -3.97 9.48 5.72
N ARG A 11 -2.91 9.66 6.52
CA ARG A 11 -1.88 8.62 6.72
C ARG A 11 -2.39 7.55 7.68
N GLY A 12 -2.09 6.28 7.38
CA GLY A 12 -2.50 5.14 8.21
C GLY A 12 -1.97 5.16 9.65
N SER A 13 -0.79 5.74 9.88
CA SER A 13 -0.20 5.87 11.22
C SER A 13 -0.94 6.85 12.15
N ALA A 14 -1.84 7.67 11.61
CA ALA A 14 -2.67 8.60 12.37
C ALA A 14 -4.09 8.08 12.58
N MET A 15 -4.40 6.87 12.08
CA MET A 15 -5.70 6.23 12.21
C MET A 15 -5.77 5.40 13.49
N ASN A 16 -6.95 4.90 13.83
CA ASN A 16 -7.14 3.95 14.92
C ASN A 16 -6.74 2.52 14.49
N PRO A 17 -6.44 1.59 15.42
CA PRO A 17 -6.04 0.21 15.10
C PRO A 17 -7.06 -0.59 14.27
N ASN A 18 -8.35 -0.30 14.42
CA ASN A 18 -9.43 -0.93 13.65
C ASN A 18 -9.45 -0.47 12.18
N ASP A 19 -8.99 0.75 11.90
CA ASP A 19 -9.10 1.40 10.59
C ASP A 19 -7.86 1.15 9.72
N HIS A 20 -6.68 0.98 10.34
CA HIS A 20 -5.44 0.74 9.62
C HIS A 20 -4.48 -0.17 10.41
N PRO A 21 -3.75 -1.08 9.74
CA PRO A 21 -2.72 -1.92 10.40
C PRO A 21 -1.57 -1.17 11.08
N HIS A 22 -1.45 0.14 10.87
CA HIS A 22 -0.42 1.00 11.46
C HIS A 22 -1.02 2.00 12.45
N GLY A 23 -2.33 1.92 12.69
CA GLY A 23 -3.05 2.85 13.54
C GLY A 23 -2.86 2.56 15.02
N GLY A 24 -3.09 3.58 15.84
CA GLY A 24 -2.98 3.54 17.29
C GLY A 24 -1.59 3.78 17.87
N GLY A 25 -1.48 3.55 19.17
CA GLY A 25 -0.35 3.95 20.01
C GLY A 25 -0.69 5.19 20.85
N GLU A 26 0.04 5.38 21.96
CA GLU A 26 -0.17 6.50 22.90
C GLU A 26 0.25 7.87 22.30
N GLY A 27 0.95 7.83 21.17
CA GLY A 27 1.43 9.00 20.44
C GLY A 27 1.90 8.60 19.04
N LYS A 28 2.97 9.22 18.55
CA LYS A 28 3.55 8.85 17.26
C LYS A 28 4.22 7.46 17.35
N CYS A 29 3.69 6.47 16.65
CA CYS A 29 4.21 5.12 16.63
C CYS A 29 5.03 4.80 15.34
N PRO A 30 6.02 3.90 15.44
CA PRO A 30 6.58 3.23 14.27
C PRO A 30 5.59 2.18 13.72
N ILE A 31 5.90 1.59 12.55
CA ILE A 31 5.01 0.67 11.83
C ILE A 31 4.60 -0.59 12.64
N GLY A 32 5.45 -1.08 13.54
CA GLY A 32 5.17 -2.24 14.41
C GLY A 32 5.15 -3.60 13.72
N HIS A 33 5.05 -3.64 12.38
CA HIS A 33 5.08 -4.84 11.53
C HIS A 33 6.44 -5.06 10.86
N PRO A 34 6.75 -6.28 10.39
CA PRO A 34 7.99 -6.58 9.66
C PRO A 34 8.17 -5.75 8.38
N GLY A 35 7.09 -5.18 7.85
CA GLY A 35 7.14 -4.23 6.74
C GLY A 35 5.86 -3.40 6.65
N PRO A 36 5.84 -2.36 5.80
CA PRO A 36 4.66 -1.52 5.62
C PRO A 36 3.51 -2.28 4.96
N LEU A 37 2.31 -2.11 5.50
CA LEU A 37 1.07 -2.70 5.02
C LEU A 37 0.13 -1.65 4.41
N SER A 38 -0.73 -2.10 3.49
CA SER A 38 -1.88 -1.36 3.00
C SER A 38 -2.99 -1.31 4.05
N PRO A 39 -4.05 -0.50 3.86
CA PRO A 39 -5.22 -0.50 4.76
C PRO A 39 -5.88 -1.88 4.90
N THR A 40 -5.74 -2.72 3.88
CA THR A 40 -6.27 -4.09 3.84
C THR A 40 -5.30 -5.16 4.34
N GLY A 41 -4.14 -4.77 4.88
CA GLY A 41 -3.15 -5.72 5.43
C GLY A 41 -2.25 -6.40 4.39
N VAL A 42 -2.24 -5.94 3.14
CA VAL A 42 -1.35 -6.47 2.09
C VAL A 42 0.00 -5.74 2.15
N PRO A 43 1.16 -6.41 1.99
CA PRO A 43 2.45 -5.73 1.97
C PRO A 43 2.51 -4.66 0.88
N ALA A 44 2.81 -3.42 1.28
CA ALA A 44 2.85 -2.26 0.40
C ALA A 44 4.21 -2.09 -0.31
N LEU A 45 5.28 -2.68 0.25
CA LEU A 45 6.63 -2.56 -0.28
C LEU A 45 7.11 -3.92 -0.82
N GLY A 46 7.67 -3.91 -2.04
CA GLY A 46 8.33 -5.08 -2.64
C GLY A 46 7.41 -6.20 -3.14
N TYR A 47 6.11 -6.20 -2.79
CA TYR A 47 5.18 -7.24 -3.19
C TYR A 47 4.75 -7.10 -4.67
N LYS A 48 4.91 -8.19 -5.44
CA LYS A 48 4.49 -8.24 -6.86
C LYS A 48 2.99 -8.57 -6.93
N THR A 49 2.18 -7.58 -7.32
CA THR A 49 0.71 -7.69 -7.40
C THR A 49 0.17 -8.23 -8.73
N ARG A 50 1.01 -8.40 -9.76
CA ARG A 50 0.57 -8.92 -11.06
C ARG A 50 0.25 -10.41 -10.96
N ASN A 51 -0.94 -10.79 -11.42
CA ASN A 51 -1.32 -12.21 -11.56
C ASN A 51 -0.41 -12.91 -12.60
N LYS A 52 0.27 -13.97 -12.16
CA LYS A 52 1.20 -14.77 -12.98
C LYS A 52 0.50 -15.55 -14.10
N LYS A 53 -0.79 -15.85 -13.96
CA LYS A 53 -1.57 -16.68 -14.92
C LYS A 53 -2.30 -15.85 -15.98
N LYS A 54 -2.03 -14.55 -16.10
CA LYS A 54 -2.71 -13.69 -17.09
C LYS A 54 -2.31 -14.11 -18.52
N HIS A 55 -3.28 -14.29 -19.42
CA HIS A 55 -3.03 -14.70 -20.80
C HIS A 55 -2.04 -13.79 -21.56
N THR A 56 -1.98 -12.50 -21.20
CA THR A 56 -1.06 -11.55 -21.82
C THR A 56 0.40 -11.72 -21.39
N GLU A 57 0.69 -12.60 -20.42
CA GLU A 57 2.05 -12.82 -19.93
C GLU A 57 3.01 -13.24 -21.06
N LYS A 58 2.53 -14.06 -21.99
CA LYS A 58 3.30 -14.53 -23.15
C LYS A 58 3.74 -13.43 -24.12
N TYR A 59 3.09 -12.26 -24.07
CA TYR A 59 3.42 -11.12 -24.92
C TYR A 59 4.39 -10.13 -24.25
N ILE A 60 4.80 -10.37 -23.00
CA ILE A 60 5.72 -9.48 -22.28
C ILE A 60 7.15 -9.89 -22.61
N ILE A 61 7.83 -9.08 -23.42
CA ILE A 61 9.21 -9.30 -23.86
C ILE A 61 10.22 -8.89 -22.77
N SER A 62 9.98 -7.75 -22.12
CA SER A 62 10.82 -7.27 -21.01
C SER A 62 9.98 -6.56 -19.96
N ARG A 63 10.42 -6.63 -18.70
CA ARG A 63 9.76 -5.93 -17.60
C ARG A 63 10.58 -4.70 -17.23
N LYS A 64 9.92 -3.54 -17.13
CA LYS A 64 10.54 -2.31 -16.64
C LYS A 64 11.08 -2.55 -15.23
N LYS A 65 12.31 -2.09 -14.94
CA LYS A 65 12.83 -2.03 -13.57
C LYS A 65 11.90 -1.15 -12.74
N LYS A 66 11.50 -1.68 -11.59
CA LYS A 66 10.72 -0.95 -10.58
C LYS A 66 11.66 -0.24 -9.64
#